data_AF-A0A2P6FPX8-F1
#
_entry.id   AF-A0A2P6FPX8-F1
#
_cell.length_a   1.000
_cell.length_b   1.000
_cell.length_c   1.000
_cell.angle_alpha   90.00
_cell.angle_beta   90.00
_cell.angle_gamma   90.00
#
_symmetry.space_group_name_H-M   'P 1'
#
loop_
_entity.id
_entity.type
_entity.pdbx_description
1 polymer ?
#
loop_
_entity_poly.entity_id
_entity_poly.type
_entity_poly.pdbx_seq_one_letter_code
_entity_poly.pdbx_strand_id
1 'polypeptide(L)'
;MILINIAVLMTLIGLGIFSYGITKNSIANQDETILISEKFSESTSTKGEKEVKIISNSTDGSLTKTDEFSEIIKDLEDKISLKKNNLHNLTNEVQELNSKKESLGTENENLRKELSEFKSEIASVQKVREEKLAVTKELAELRLKYGSAIELTQLLQENGELKSTLETQDIKIKNLEQEISKNKRTQTSDDFNSMEEMNARLENLAVEKKKLQKELETNKDSQLTSNKLFIDQKNQILKIRAENLELKEQLEIMKTYEMVISMYNGLIATFEGNLVYEPNEKRIILVTQEGIEFTIIQDDFPGDLVAKCGLPVSSSSKDRCFATISAQMLLEDNQLMLKGKEIKQ
;
A
#
# COMPACT_ATOMS: atom_id res chain seq x y z
N MET A 1 37.01 53.69 12.83
CA MET A 1 38.32 54.33 12.60
C MET A 1 39.42 53.28 12.37
N ILE A 2 39.21 52.28 11.49
CA ILE A 2 40.18 51.19 11.22
C ILE A 2 40.33 50.91 9.70
N LEU A 3 39.59 51.60 8.83
CA LEU A 3 39.63 51.40 7.37
C LEU A 3 40.59 52.35 6.62
N ILE A 4 41.26 53.28 7.31
CA ILE A 4 42.17 54.26 6.67
C ILE A 4 43.64 53.74 6.61
N ASN A 5 44.01 52.70 7.36
CA ASN A 5 45.41 52.26 7.46
C ASN A 5 45.89 51.24 6.42
N ILE A 6 44.99 50.56 5.70
CA ILE A 6 45.39 49.57 4.68
C ILE A 6 45.72 50.23 3.34
N ALA A 7 45.07 51.36 3.00
CA ALA A 7 45.35 52.11 1.78
C ALA A 7 46.74 52.77 1.81
N VAL A 8 47.17 53.29 2.96
CA VAL A 8 48.49 53.94 3.13
C VAL A 8 49.64 52.91 3.06
N LEU A 9 49.41 51.69 3.53
CA LEU A 9 50.40 50.61 3.50
C LEU A 9 50.62 50.05 2.08
N MET A 10 49.56 49.98 1.27
CA MET A 10 49.67 49.54 -0.13
C MET A 10 50.30 50.60 -1.04
N THR A 11 50.16 51.89 -0.74
CA THR A 11 50.86 52.96 -1.48
C THR A 11 52.36 53.04 -1.16
N LEU A 12 52.81 52.61 0.02
CA LEU A 12 54.25 52.61 0.37
C LEU A 12 55.02 51.44 -0.27
N ILE A 13 54.36 50.31 -0.50
CA ILE A 13 54.98 49.14 -1.15
C ILE A 13 55.02 49.31 -2.69
N GLY A 14 54.11 50.11 -3.25
CA GLY A 14 54.07 50.41 -4.69
C GLY A 14 55.13 51.40 -5.21
N LEU A 15 55.78 52.17 -4.33
CA LEU A 15 56.80 53.17 -4.71
C LEU A 15 58.26 52.66 -4.62
N GLY A 16 58.48 51.43 -4.14
CA GLY A 16 59.83 50.89 -3.89
C GLY A 16 60.43 50.01 -5.01
N ILE A 17 59.69 49.73 -6.08
CA ILE A 17 60.10 48.74 -7.11
C ILE A 17 60.44 49.39 -8.47
N PHE A 18 60.67 50.72 -8.53
CA PHE A 18 60.92 51.43 -9.80
C PHE A 18 62.24 52.21 -9.90
N SER A 19 63.23 52.01 -9.05
CA SER A 19 64.48 52.80 -9.08
C SER A 19 65.80 52.03 -9.04
N TYR A 20 65.84 50.78 -9.52
CA TYR A 20 67.13 50.15 -9.82
C TYR A 20 67.08 49.32 -11.10
N GLY A 21 67.15 50.03 -12.23
CA GLY A 21 67.26 49.46 -13.56
C GLY A 21 68.22 50.28 -14.43
N ILE A 22 69.31 49.63 -14.84
CA ILE A 22 70.15 49.92 -16.01
C ILE A 22 71.18 51.05 -15.88
N THR A 23 72.44 50.66 -15.67
CA THR A 23 73.56 51.06 -16.56
C THR A 23 74.62 49.96 -16.55
N LYS A 24 74.50 49.01 -17.50
CA LYS A 24 75.68 48.39 -18.11
C LYS A 24 76.12 49.36 -19.19
N ASN A 25 77.28 49.99 -19.04
CA ASN A 25 77.99 50.50 -20.20
C ASN A 25 79.49 50.18 -20.09
N SER A 26 79.98 49.68 -21.21
CA SER A 26 81.35 49.27 -21.51
C SER A 26 82.30 50.46 -21.42
N ILE A 27 83.42 50.32 -20.71
CA ILE A 27 84.68 50.96 -21.08
C ILE A 27 85.78 49.91 -20.90
N ALA A 28 86.19 49.36 -22.04
CA ALA A 28 87.48 48.71 -22.23
C ALA A 28 88.51 49.78 -22.63
N ASN A 29 89.76 49.54 -22.25
CA ASN A 29 91.01 50.25 -22.59
C ASN A 29 91.19 51.59 -21.85
N GLN A 30 92.36 51.97 -21.35
CA GLN A 30 93.73 51.57 -21.66
C GLN A 30 94.66 52.08 -20.53
N ASP A 31 95.85 51.46 -20.45
CA ASP A 31 97.08 51.86 -19.76
C ASP A 31 97.15 53.23 -19.06
N GLU A 32 97.60 53.25 -17.80
CA GLU A 32 98.84 53.96 -17.49
C GLU A 32 99.52 53.42 -16.23
N THR A 33 100.77 53.01 -16.44
CA THR A 33 101.73 52.56 -15.46
C THR A 33 102.24 53.77 -14.68
N ILE A 34 102.14 53.79 -13.35
CA ILE A 34 103.02 54.61 -12.51
C ILE A 34 103.47 53.76 -11.30
N LEU A 35 104.53 52.98 -11.55
CA LEU A 35 105.57 52.68 -10.57
C LEU A 35 106.32 53.99 -10.30
N ILE A 36 106.22 54.54 -9.10
CA ILE A 36 107.24 55.48 -8.60
C ILE A 36 108.07 54.74 -7.57
N SER A 37 109.11 54.13 -8.10
CA SER A 37 110.41 54.06 -7.46
C SER A 37 110.97 55.48 -7.31
N GLU A 38 111.37 55.86 -6.11
CA GLU A 38 112.41 56.89 -5.96
C GLU A 38 113.43 56.41 -4.91
N LYS A 39 114.35 55.59 -5.40
CA LYS A 39 115.74 55.56 -4.95
C LYS A 39 116.51 56.42 -5.95
N PHE A 40 117.21 57.45 -5.49
CA PHE A 40 118.51 57.90 -5.99
C PHE A 40 119.10 58.77 -4.86
N SER A 41 120.04 58.22 -4.10
CA SER A 41 121.50 58.27 -4.31
C SER A 41 122.13 59.44 -3.54
N GLU A 42 122.64 59.10 -2.36
CA GLU A 42 124.04 59.25 -1.98
C GLU A 42 124.89 60.16 -2.90
N SER A 43 125.34 61.29 -2.35
CA SER A 43 126.67 61.82 -2.65
C SER A 43 127.26 62.44 -1.38
N THR A 44 128.24 61.74 -0.86
CA THR A 44 129.24 62.17 0.11
C THR A 44 130.09 63.32 -0.44
N SER A 45 130.44 64.27 0.43
CA SER A 45 131.76 64.96 0.46
C SER A 45 131.79 65.87 1.70
N THR A 46 132.42 65.47 2.80
CA THR A 46 133.81 65.73 3.19
C THR A 46 134.30 67.18 3.09
N LYS A 47 134.75 67.65 4.26
CA LYS A 47 135.85 68.60 4.52
C LYS A 47 135.73 70.04 4.01
N GLY A 48 135.75 70.93 5.00
CA GLY A 48 136.11 72.33 4.81
C GLY A 48 136.36 73.02 6.14
N GLU A 49 137.38 72.57 6.89
CA GLU A 49 138.12 73.48 7.77
C GLU A 49 138.50 74.71 6.95
N LYS A 50 138.03 75.88 7.36
CA LYS A 50 138.70 77.14 7.05
C LYS A 50 138.96 77.85 8.37
N GLU A 51 140.18 77.65 8.85
CA GLU A 51 140.92 78.66 9.59
C GLU A 51 140.68 80.03 8.93
N VAL A 52 140.10 80.97 9.67
CA VAL A 52 140.26 82.38 9.35
C VAL A 52 141.42 82.89 10.18
N LYS A 53 142.53 83.11 9.45
CA LYS A 53 143.72 83.86 9.83
C LYS A 53 143.37 85.10 10.66
N ILE A 54 143.92 85.12 11.87
CA ILE A 54 144.26 86.33 12.61
C ILE A 54 145.25 87.12 11.74
N ILE A 55 144.87 88.32 11.31
CA ILE A 55 145.79 89.34 10.82
C ILE A 55 145.76 90.47 11.85
N SER A 56 146.85 90.56 12.60
CA SER A 56 147.19 91.65 13.50
C SER A 56 147.77 92.85 12.74
N ASN A 57 147.70 93.99 13.43
CA ASN A 57 148.16 95.36 13.11
C ASN A 57 147.09 96.21 12.39
N SER A 58 146.73 97.41 12.84
CA SER A 58 147.33 98.30 13.83
C SER A 58 146.28 99.34 14.22
N THR A 59 146.18 99.60 15.52
CA THR A 59 145.76 100.85 16.19
C THR A 59 144.57 101.66 15.68
N ASP A 60 143.61 101.77 16.61
CA ASP A 60 142.91 102.98 17.05
C ASP A 60 141.44 103.13 16.63
N GLY A 61 140.55 103.22 17.64
CA GLY A 61 139.09 103.38 17.48
C GLY A 61 138.22 102.17 17.88
N SER A 62 138.67 101.36 18.84
CA SER A 62 137.90 100.25 19.44
C SER A 62 136.94 100.78 20.50
N LEU A 63 135.65 100.94 20.19
CA LEU A 63 134.54 100.91 21.17
C LEU A 63 133.11 100.91 20.57
N THR A 64 132.89 101.11 19.25
CA THR A 64 131.51 101.21 18.67
C THR A 64 131.07 100.09 17.71
N LYS A 65 131.99 99.36 17.06
CA LYS A 65 131.62 98.25 16.14
C LYS A 65 131.28 96.94 16.86
N THR A 66 131.76 96.76 18.08
CA THR A 66 131.56 95.53 18.86
C THR A 66 130.10 95.39 19.31
N ASP A 67 129.43 96.51 19.56
CA ASP A 67 128.03 96.54 20.02
C ASP A 67 127.05 96.17 18.89
N GLU A 68 127.31 96.61 17.66
CA GLU A 68 126.46 96.34 16.49
C GLU A 68 126.50 94.85 16.10
N PHE A 69 127.68 94.21 16.18
CA PHE A 69 127.78 92.75 16.01
C PHE A 69 127.11 91.99 17.15
N SER A 70 127.15 92.51 18.38
CA SER A 70 126.47 91.88 19.53
C SER A 70 124.95 91.88 19.36
N GLU A 71 124.37 92.95 18.81
CA GLU A 71 122.93 93.06 18.55
C GLU A 71 122.47 92.11 17.44
N ILE A 72 123.25 91.96 16.36
CA ILE A 72 122.98 90.99 15.28
C ILE A 72 123.05 89.54 15.79
N ILE A 73 124.05 89.23 16.63
CA ILE A 73 124.18 87.90 17.24
C ILE A 73 122.93 87.59 18.07
N LYS A 74 122.46 88.55 18.88
CA LYS A 74 121.28 88.39 19.71
C LYS A 74 120.00 88.18 18.89
N ASP A 75 119.76 88.96 17.83
CA ASP A 75 118.61 88.78 16.93
C ASP A 75 118.63 87.41 16.22
N LEU A 76 119.81 86.95 15.80
CA LEU A 76 119.97 85.62 15.21
C LEU A 76 119.72 84.51 16.24
N GLU A 77 120.21 84.66 17.47
CA GLU A 77 119.93 83.74 18.57
C GLU A 77 118.43 83.68 18.88
N ASP A 78 117.75 84.82 18.95
CA ASP A 78 116.31 84.92 19.17
C ASP A 78 115.52 84.24 18.02
N LYS A 79 115.90 84.47 16.76
CA LYS A 79 115.31 83.80 15.58
C LYS A 79 115.56 82.29 15.58
N ILE A 80 116.76 81.85 15.96
CA ILE A 80 117.08 80.42 16.10
C ILE A 80 116.24 79.80 17.21
N SER A 81 116.11 80.49 18.34
CA SER A 81 115.30 80.05 19.48
C SER A 81 113.82 79.93 19.11
N LEU A 82 113.27 80.93 18.40
CA LEU A 82 111.90 80.90 17.89
C LEU A 82 111.68 79.76 16.88
N LYS A 83 112.59 79.58 15.92
CA LYS A 83 112.51 78.47 14.95
C LYS A 83 112.62 77.11 15.65
N LYS A 84 113.45 76.98 16.68
CA LYS A 84 113.59 75.76 17.47
C LYS A 84 112.30 75.44 18.23
N ASN A 85 111.65 76.44 18.82
CA ASN A 85 110.35 76.27 19.48
C ASN A 85 109.26 75.89 18.47
N ASN A 86 109.21 76.53 17.30
CA ASN A 86 108.26 76.18 16.23
C ASN A 86 108.48 74.76 15.72
N LEU A 87 109.74 74.34 15.53
CA LEU A 87 110.08 72.98 15.13
C LEU A 87 109.63 71.97 16.19
N HIS A 88 109.84 72.29 17.47
CA HIS A 88 109.38 71.42 18.57
C HIS A 88 107.85 71.28 18.58
N ASN A 89 107.12 72.38 18.43
CA ASN A 89 105.64 72.36 18.36
C ASN A 89 105.14 71.54 17.16
N LEU A 90 105.72 71.75 15.97
CA LEU A 90 105.35 70.98 14.78
C LEU A 90 105.68 69.49 14.93
N THR A 91 106.79 69.15 15.58
CA THR A 91 107.16 67.77 15.88
C THR A 91 106.12 67.11 16.79
N ASN A 92 105.65 67.82 17.82
CA ASN A 92 104.61 67.34 18.72
C ASN A 92 103.27 67.14 17.98
N GLU A 93 102.88 68.07 17.10
CA GLU A 93 101.65 67.96 16.30
C GLU A 93 101.71 66.77 15.33
N VAL A 94 102.85 66.54 14.67
CA VAL A 94 103.06 65.36 13.82
C VAL A 94 102.96 64.06 14.63
N GLN A 95 103.51 64.03 15.85
CA GLN A 95 103.42 62.85 16.72
C GLN A 95 101.96 62.59 17.17
N GLU A 96 101.19 63.62 17.49
CA GLU A 96 99.77 63.51 17.83
C GLU A 96 98.93 63.01 16.64
N LEU A 97 99.14 63.59 15.45
CA LEU A 97 98.45 63.17 14.23
C LEU A 97 98.78 61.73 13.84
N ASN A 98 100.03 61.29 14.02
CA ASN A 98 100.41 59.89 13.78
C ASN A 98 99.71 58.95 14.77
N SER A 99 99.65 59.32 16.05
CA SER A 99 98.94 58.55 17.07
C SER A 99 97.44 58.44 16.74
N LYS A 100 96.81 59.53 16.28
CA LYS A 100 95.41 59.54 15.84
C LYS A 100 95.18 58.71 14.59
N LYS A 101 96.10 58.76 13.61
CA LYS A 101 96.06 57.93 12.41
C LYS A 101 96.13 56.44 12.74
N GLU A 102 97.01 56.05 13.67
CA GLU A 102 97.10 54.66 14.14
C GLU A 102 95.81 54.22 14.83
N SER A 103 95.26 55.04 15.74
CA SER A 103 93.99 54.76 16.41
C SER A 103 92.84 54.56 15.41
N LEU A 104 92.68 55.47 14.45
CA LEU A 104 91.65 55.34 13.40
C LEU A 104 91.88 54.13 12.49
N GLY A 105 93.14 53.76 12.25
CA GLY A 105 93.50 52.53 11.55
C GLY A 105 92.95 51.30 12.28
N THR A 106 93.19 51.21 13.59
CA THR A 106 92.69 50.10 14.42
C THR A 106 91.16 50.05 14.50
N GLU A 107 90.50 51.20 14.60
CA GLU A 107 89.03 51.30 14.64
C GLU A 107 88.40 50.83 13.32
N ASN A 108 88.97 51.23 12.18
CA ASN A 108 88.52 50.79 10.86
C ASN A 108 88.70 49.28 10.65
N GLU A 109 89.81 48.70 11.11
CA GLU A 109 90.01 47.24 11.08
C GLU A 109 88.98 46.49 11.93
N ASN A 110 88.63 47.01 13.11
CA ASN A 110 87.60 46.41 13.97
C ASN A 110 86.21 46.49 13.32
N LEU A 111 85.82 47.66 12.78
CA LEU A 111 84.55 47.82 12.07
C LEU A 111 84.45 46.90 10.85
N ARG A 112 85.55 46.66 10.14
CA ARG A 112 85.59 45.70 9.02
C ARG A 112 85.36 44.26 9.49
N LYS A 113 85.89 43.87 10.65
CA LYS A 113 85.64 42.55 11.25
C LYS A 113 84.18 42.41 11.65
N GLU A 114 83.62 43.38 12.38
CA GLU A 114 82.21 43.39 12.78
C GLU A 114 81.27 43.33 11.57
N LEU A 115 81.56 44.07 10.49
CA LEU A 115 80.78 44.01 9.26
C LEU A 115 80.81 42.62 8.61
N SER A 116 81.96 41.94 8.66
CA SER A 116 82.09 40.58 8.15
C SER A 116 81.30 39.58 9.00
N GLU A 117 81.32 39.73 10.31
CA GLU A 117 80.53 38.91 11.25
C GLU A 117 79.04 39.10 11.04
N PHE A 118 78.56 40.35 10.95
CA PHE A 118 77.15 40.64 10.66
C PHE A 118 76.69 40.10 9.31
N LYS A 119 77.53 40.16 8.27
CA LYS A 119 77.21 39.53 6.97
C LYS A 119 77.04 38.02 7.10
N SER A 120 77.90 37.36 7.89
CA SER A 120 77.79 35.93 8.15
C SER A 120 76.52 35.59 8.96
N GLU A 121 76.17 36.41 9.94
CA GLU A 121 74.95 36.22 10.73
C GLU A 121 73.68 36.45 9.89
N ILE A 122 73.66 37.45 9.01
CA ILE A 122 72.54 37.66 8.08
C ILE A 122 72.37 36.43 7.18
N ALA A 123 73.46 35.86 6.68
CA ALA A 123 73.40 34.65 5.85
C ALA A 123 72.85 33.43 6.61
N SER A 124 73.24 33.26 7.88
CA SER A 124 72.73 32.16 8.72
C SER A 124 71.23 32.32 9.02
N VAL A 125 70.78 33.54 9.34
CA VAL A 125 69.37 33.85 9.57
C VAL A 125 68.52 33.62 8.32
N GLN A 126 69.04 33.98 7.14
CA GLN A 126 68.36 33.70 5.86
C GLN A 126 68.17 32.20 5.65
N LYS A 127 69.21 31.39 5.92
CA LYS A 127 69.12 29.93 5.82
C LYS A 127 68.06 29.34 6.76
N VAL A 128 68.03 29.79 8.02
CA VAL A 128 67.00 29.35 8.99
C VAL A 128 65.59 29.71 8.53
N ARG A 129 65.42 30.87 7.88
CA ARG A 129 64.12 31.28 7.33
C ARG A 129 63.65 30.37 6.19
N GLU A 130 64.56 29.95 5.32
CA GLU A 130 64.27 29.01 4.24
C GLU A 130 63.89 27.63 4.78
N GLU A 131 64.65 27.12 5.76
CA GLU A 131 64.34 25.85 6.43
C GLU A 131 62.96 25.89 7.12
N LYS A 132 62.63 26.97 7.82
CA LYS A 132 61.30 27.15 8.42
C LYS A 132 60.17 27.14 7.39
N LEU A 133 60.40 27.74 6.23
CA LEU A 133 59.40 27.74 5.14
C LEU A 133 59.18 26.32 4.58
N ALA A 134 60.25 25.55 4.42
CA ALA A 134 60.17 24.16 3.97
C ALA A 134 59.36 23.30 4.96
N VAL A 135 59.69 23.37 6.25
CA VAL A 135 58.97 22.64 7.31
C VAL A 135 57.48 23.02 7.35
N THR A 136 57.16 24.30 7.14
CA THR A 136 55.77 24.77 7.12
C THR A 136 54.98 24.17 5.95
N LYS A 137 55.60 24.01 4.78
CA LYS A 137 54.99 23.36 3.61
C LYS A 137 54.74 21.87 3.88
N GLU A 138 55.73 21.16 4.41
CA GLU A 138 55.58 19.74 4.76
C GLU A 138 54.47 19.51 5.80
N LEU A 139 54.38 20.37 6.81
CA LEU A 139 53.32 20.30 7.82
C LEU A 139 51.92 20.49 7.21
N ALA A 140 51.77 21.38 6.22
CA ALA A 140 50.51 21.61 5.53
C ALA A 140 50.08 20.37 4.71
N GLU A 141 51.02 19.74 3.99
CA GLU A 141 50.77 18.50 3.25
C GLU A 141 50.39 17.34 4.17
N LEU A 142 51.07 17.20 5.31
CA LEU A 142 50.77 16.16 6.29
C LEU A 142 49.38 16.35 6.91
N ARG A 143 48.97 17.59 7.19
CA ARG A 143 47.62 17.90 7.67
C ARG A 143 46.54 17.52 6.65
N LEU A 144 46.76 17.76 5.36
CA LEU A 144 45.84 17.34 4.31
C LEU A 144 45.69 15.81 4.26
N LYS A 145 46.81 15.08 4.34
CA LYS A 145 46.80 13.60 4.40
C LYS A 145 46.06 13.09 5.64
N TYR A 146 46.29 13.68 6.81
CA TYR A 146 45.62 13.27 8.05
C TYR A 146 44.11 13.56 8.02
N GLY A 147 43.69 14.70 7.44
CA GLY A 147 42.27 15.02 7.23
C GLY A 147 41.56 13.95 6.40
N SER A 148 42.16 13.49 5.30
CA SER A 148 41.61 12.40 4.47
C SER A 148 41.52 11.05 5.19
N ALA A 149 42.41 10.79 6.15
CA ALA A 149 42.36 9.56 6.94
C ALA A 149 41.20 9.55 7.96
N ILE A 150 40.85 10.70 8.53
CA ILE A 150 39.67 10.82 9.43
C ILE A 150 38.38 10.54 8.64
N GLU A 151 38.24 11.13 7.45
CA GLU A 151 37.09 10.93 6.56
C GLU A 151 36.95 9.45 6.16
N LEU A 152 38.07 8.79 5.82
CA LEU A 152 38.08 7.35 5.56
C LEU A 152 37.60 6.51 6.76
N THR A 153 37.98 6.91 7.97
CA THR A 153 37.59 6.20 9.19
C THR A 153 36.09 6.34 9.47
N GLN A 154 35.52 7.53 9.24
CA GLN A 154 34.08 7.77 9.34
C GLN A 154 33.30 6.94 8.31
N LEU A 155 33.74 6.94 7.04
CA LEU A 155 33.11 6.13 5.99
C LEU A 155 33.16 4.63 6.27
N LEU A 156 34.24 4.13 6.90
CA LEU A 156 34.32 2.73 7.34
C LEU A 156 33.33 2.42 8.45
N GLN A 157 33.13 3.33 9.40
CA GLN A 157 32.13 3.19 10.45
C GLN A 157 30.71 3.17 9.88
N GLU A 158 30.36 4.15 9.03
CA GLU A 158 29.06 4.23 8.36
C GLU A 158 28.77 2.97 7.54
N ASN A 159 29.76 2.44 6.81
CA ASN A 159 29.62 1.17 6.09
C ASN A 159 29.37 -0.02 7.04
N GLY A 160 29.99 -0.03 8.22
CA GLY A 160 29.73 -1.04 9.24
C GLY A 160 28.29 -0.99 9.77
N GLU A 161 27.78 0.21 10.05
CA GLU A 161 26.41 0.43 10.50
C GLU A 161 25.38 0.06 9.42
N LEU A 162 25.65 0.43 8.16
CA LEU A 162 24.83 0.04 7.02
C LEU A 162 24.80 -1.47 6.84
N LYS A 163 25.95 -2.15 6.95
CA LYS A 163 26.02 -3.62 6.86
C LYS A 163 25.17 -4.30 7.94
N SER A 164 25.29 -3.86 9.19
CA SER A 164 24.47 -4.38 10.31
C SER A 164 22.97 -4.17 10.09
N THR A 165 22.60 -3.00 9.55
CA THR A 165 21.21 -2.70 9.20
C THR A 165 20.69 -3.65 8.10
N LEU A 166 21.51 -3.93 7.10
CA LEU A 166 21.18 -4.80 5.97
C LEU A 166 20.99 -6.26 6.43
N GLU A 167 21.87 -6.76 7.30
CA GLU A 167 21.74 -8.09 7.93
C GLU A 167 20.45 -8.19 8.76
N THR A 168 20.10 -7.14 9.51
CA THR A 168 18.86 -7.08 10.30
C THR A 168 17.62 -7.10 9.41
N GLN A 169 17.65 -6.37 8.28
CA GLN A 169 16.56 -6.37 7.31
C GLN A 169 16.40 -7.72 6.61
N ASP A 170 17.51 -8.39 6.26
CA ASP A 170 17.48 -9.73 5.64
C ASP A 170 16.80 -10.77 6.56
N ILE A 171 17.08 -10.72 7.86
CA ILE A 171 16.40 -11.57 8.86
C ILE A 171 14.89 -11.26 8.90
N LYS A 172 14.50 -9.98 8.89
CA LYS A 172 13.07 -9.59 8.87
C LYS A 172 12.37 -10.09 7.62
N ILE A 173 13.01 -9.98 6.45
CA ILE A 173 12.45 -10.47 5.19
C ILE A 173 12.22 -11.98 5.26
N LYS A 174 13.22 -12.76 5.70
CA LYS A 174 13.08 -14.22 5.86
C LYS A 174 11.93 -14.61 6.80
N ASN A 175 11.77 -13.89 7.90
CA ASN A 175 10.67 -14.13 8.84
C ASN A 175 9.30 -13.84 8.21
N LEU A 176 9.17 -12.72 7.48
CA LEU A 176 7.94 -12.36 6.77
C LEU A 176 7.60 -13.37 5.67
N GLU A 177 8.60 -13.83 4.90
CA GLU A 177 8.42 -14.88 3.89
C GLU A 177 7.90 -16.19 4.52
N GLN A 178 8.42 -16.55 5.69
CA GLN A 178 7.95 -17.73 6.43
C GLN A 178 6.50 -17.57 6.92
N GLU A 179 6.13 -16.40 7.44
CA GLU A 179 4.75 -16.11 7.86
C GLU A 179 3.78 -16.14 6.69
N ILE A 180 4.12 -15.50 5.56
CA ILE A 180 3.32 -15.53 4.33
C ILE A 180 3.13 -16.98 3.86
N SER A 181 4.20 -17.77 3.86
CA SER A 181 4.10 -19.19 3.46
C SER A 181 3.22 -20.00 4.40
N LYS A 182 3.24 -19.75 5.71
CA LYS A 182 2.35 -20.41 6.67
C LYS A 182 0.91 -20.00 6.45
N ASN A 183 0.65 -18.70 6.35
CA ASN A 183 -0.71 -18.17 6.21
C ASN A 183 -1.36 -18.61 4.90
N LYS A 184 -0.60 -18.65 3.80
CA LYS A 184 -1.09 -19.18 2.52
C LYS A 184 -1.49 -20.66 2.62
N ARG A 185 -0.73 -21.48 3.36
CA ARG A 185 -1.06 -22.90 3.58
C ARG A 185 -2.31 -23.07 4.43
N THR A 186 -2.44 -22.32 5.52
CA THR A 186 -3.62 -22.39 6.39
C THR A 186 -4.87 -21.92 5.67
N GLN A 187 -4.81 -20.78 4.98
CA GLN A 187 -5.96 -20.27 4.21
C GLN A 187 -6.40 -21.24 3.11
N THR A 188 -5.45 -21.83 2.37
CA THR A 188 -5.79 -22.84 1.34
C THR A 188 -6.44 -24.08 1.96
N SER A 189 -5.99 -24.50 3.15
CA SER A 189 -6.58 -25.64 3.86
C SER A 189 -7.99 -25.33 4.37
N ASP A 190 -8.21 -24.14 4.93
CA ASP A 190 -9.51 -23.72 5.47
C ASP A 190 -10.52 -23.52 4.34
N ASP A 191 -10.11 -22.91 3.22
CA ASP A 191 -10.93 -22.76 2.02
C ASP A 191 -11.32 -24.13 1.44
N PHE A 192 -10.38 -25.09 1.40
CA PHE A 192 -10.65 -26.45 0.94
C PHE A 192 -11.66 -27.17 1.84
N ASN A 193 -11.45 -27.12 3.16
CA ASN A 193 -12.37 -27.73 4.14
C ASN A 193 -13.77 -27.10 4.06
N SER A 194 -13.87 -25.78 3.90
CA SER A 194 -15.15 -25.07 3.75
C SER A 194 -15.86 -25.46 2.44
N MET A 195 -15.11 -25.60 1.35
CA MET A 195 -15.66 -26.05 0.06
C MET A 195 -16.16 -27.49 0.13
N GLU A 196 -15.41 -28.38 0.79
CA GLU A 196 -15.81 -29.78 0.99
C GLU A 196 -17.09 -29.89 1.84
N GLU A 197 -17.20 -29.10 2.91
CA GLU A 197 -18.43 -29.01 3.71
C GLU A 197 -19.61 -28.45 2.89
N MET A 198 -19.39 -27.42 2.08
CA MET A 198 -20.41 -26.87 1.19
C MET A 198 -20.88 -27.91 0.17
N ASN A 199 -19.98 -28.67 -0.43
CA ASN A 199 -20.31 -29.74 -1.36
C ASN A 199 -21.15 -30.83 -0.70
N ALA A 200 -20.77 -31.28 0.49
CA ALA A 200 -21.56 -32.27 1.25
C ALA A 200 -22.97 -31.76 1.56
N ARG A 201 -23.13 -30.47 1.91
CA ARG A 201 -24.44 -29.84 2.11
C ARG A 201 -25.25 -29.79 0.80
N LEU A 202 -24.60 -29.49 -0.33
CA LEU A 202 -25.21 -29.43 -1.65
C LEU A 202 -25.73 -30.80 -2.12
N GLU A 203 -24.95 -31.86 -1.88
CA GLU A 203 -25.37 -33.25 -2.15
C GLU A 203 -26.59 -33.64 -1.31
N ASN A 204 -26.58 -33.33 -0.01
CA ASN A 204 -27.72 -33.60 0.87
C ASN A 204 -28.99 -32.86 0.42
N LEU A 205 -28.88 -31.57 0.08
CA LEU A 205 -30.00 -30.80 -0.45
C LEU A 205 -30.52 -31.35 -1.79
N ALA A 206 -29.63 -31.86 -2.65
CA ALA A 206 -30.02 -32.48 -3.91
C ALA A 206 -30.81 -33.79 -3.67
N VAL A 207 -30.41 -34.58 -2.68
CA VAL A 207 -31.15 -35.80 -2.26
C VAL A 207 -32.52 -35.43 -1.69
N GLU A 208 -32.58 -34.45 -0.80
CA GLU A 208 -33.84 -33.99 -0.20
C GLU A 208 -34.81 -33.44 -1.24
N LYS A 209 -34.31 -32.64 -2.19
CA LYS A 209 -35.10 -32.14 -3.32
C LYS A 209 -35.71 -33.27 -4.15
N LYS A 210 -34.93 -34.32 -4.47
CA LYS A 210 -35.44 -35.50 -5.20
C LYS A 210 -36.53 -36.22 -4.42
N LYS A 211 -36.38 -36.34 -3.09
CA LYS A 211 -37.38 -36.97 -2.23
C LYS A 211 -38.68 -36.18 -2.21
N LEU A 212 -38.62 -34.87 -1.98
CA LEU A 212 -39.79 -33.98 -1.99
C LEU A 212 -40.50 -33.99 -3.36
N GLN A 213 -39.74 -34.03 -4.45
CA GLN A 213 -40.31 -34.10 -5.79
C GLN A 213 -41.09 -35.41 -6.02
N LYS A 214 -40.57 -36.55 -5.54
CA LYS A 214 -41.27 -37.83 -5.60
C LYS A 214 -42.53 -37.85 -4.72
N GLU A 215 -42.47 -37.27 -3.53
CA GLU A 215 -43.63 -37.14 -2.65
C GLU A 215 -44.73 -36.28 -3.29
N LEU A 216 -44.34 -35.18 -3.94
CA LEU A 216 -45.27 -34.30 -4.66
C LEU A 216 -45.97 -35.02 -5.83
N GLU A 217 -45.22 -35.78 -6.64
CA GLU A 217 -45.79 -36.59 -7.72
C GLU A 217 -46.77 -37.64 -7.18
N THR A 218 -46.38 -38.36 -6.14
CA THR A 218 -47.22 -39.38 -5.51
C THR A 218 -48.53 -38.78 -4.95
N ASN A 219 -48.44 -37.61 -4.33
CA ASN A 219 -49.61 -36.92 -3.79
C ASN A 219 -50.54 -36.42 -4.92
N LYS A 220 -49.98 -35.92 -6.01
CA LYS A 220 -50.74 -35.51 -7.20
C LYS A 220 -51.52 -36.68 -7.80
N ASP A 221 -50.88 -37.84 -7.93
CA ASP A 221 -51.52 -39.05 -8.44
C ASP A 221 -52.63 -39.56 -7.50
N SER A 222 -52.38 -39.51 -6.18
CA SER A 222 -53.38 -39.84 -5.16
C SER A 222 -54.60 -38.91 -5.23
N GLN A 223 -54.38 -37.60 -5.36
CA GLN A 223 -55.44 -36.62 -5.51
C GLN A 223 -56.26 -36.83 -6.77
N LEU A 224 -55.61 -37.17 -7.90
CA LEU A 224 -56.28 -37.45 -9.16
C LEU A 224 -57.18 -38.70 -9.05
N THR A 225 -56.69 -39.73 -8.36
CA THR A 225 -57.45 -40.95 -8.07
C THR A 225 -58.64 -40.69 -7.16
N SER A 226 -58.45 -39.89 -6.10
CA SER A 226 -59.51 -39.49 -5.17
C SER A 226 -60.60 -38.67 -5.88
N ASN A 227 -60.21 -37.71 -6.73
CA ASN A 227 -61.14 -36.92 -7.52
C ASN A 227 -61.97 -37.79 -8.47
N LYS A 228 -61.35 -38.79 -9.13
CA LYS A 228 -62.07 -39.72 -10.00
C LYS A 228 -63.09 -40.54 -9.21
N LEU A 229 -62.71 -41.08 -8.05
CA LEU A 229 -63.62 -41.79 -7.17
C LEU A 229 -64.79 -40.91 -6.71
N PHE A 230 -64.53 -39.65 -6.36
CA PHE A 230 -65.58 -38.70 -5.99
C PHE A 230 -66.56 -38.44 -7.13
N ILE A 231 -66.08 -38.29 -8.37
CA ILE A 231 -66.93 -38.15 -9.55
C ILE A 231 -67.78 -39.40 -9.77
N ASP A 232 -67.18 -40.58 -9.68
CA ASP A 232 -67.88 -41.87 -9.84
C ASP A 232 -68.98 -42.04 -8.77
N GLN A 233 -68.66 -41.74 -7.50
CA GLN A 233 -69.63 -41.76 -6.40
C GLN A 233 -70.76 -40.75 -6.61
N LYS A 234 -70.45 -39.53 -7.04
CA LYS A 234 -71.45 -38.51 -7.36
C LYS A 234 -72.40 -38.98 -8.46
N ASN A 235 -71.87 -39.61 -9.51
CA ASN A 235 -72.67 -40.15 -10.61
C ASN A 235 -73.56 -41.30 -10.15
N GLN A 236 -73.07 -42.20 -9.30
CA GLN A 236 -73.89 -43.27 -8.72
C GLN A 236 -75.03 -42.71 -7.86
N ILE A 237 -74.76 -41.71 -7.02
CA ILE A 237 -75.79 -41.05 -6.21
C ILE A 237 -76.85 -40.39 -7.10
N LEU A 238 -76.45 -39.73 -8.19
CA LEU A 238 -77.40 -39.14 -9.15
C LEU A 238 -78.28 -40.21 -9.80
N LYS A 239 -77.72 -41.36 -10.18
CA LYS A 239 -78.47 -42.49 -10.75
C LYS A 239 -79.50 -43.03 -9.76
N ILE A 240 -79.08 -43.32 -8.53
CA ILE A 240 -79.97 -43.80 -7.45
C ILE A 240 -81.08 -42.78 -7.18
N ARG A 241 -80.76 -41.48 -7.22
CA ARG A 241 -81.75 -40.42 -7.00
C ARG A 241 -82.80 -40.37 -8.10
N ALA A 242 -82.42 -40.61 -9.36
CA ALA A 242 -83.34 -40.70 -10.48
C ALA A 242 -84.24 -41.94 -10.36
N GLU A 243 -83.65 -43.12 -10.10
CA GLU A 243 -84.38 -44.38 -9.88
C GLU A 243 -85.38 -44.27 -8.71
N ASN A 244 -84.98 -43.62 -7.60
CA ASN A 244 -85.88 -43.34 -6.48
C ASN A 244 -87.01 -42.38 -6.82
N LEU A 245 -86.80 -41.43 -7.73
CA LEU A 245 -87.85 -40.51 -8.19
C LEU A 245 -88.90 -41.27 -8.99
N GLU A 246 -88.46 -42.11 -9.94
CA GLU A 246 -89.33 -42.98 -10.75
C GLU A 246 -90.13 -43.96 -9.88
N LEU A 247 -89.46 -44.62 -8.92
CA LEU A 247 -90.12 -45.52 -7.97
C LEU A 247 -91.18 -44.78 -7.13
N LYS A 248 -90.90 -43.54 -6.73
CA LYS A 248 -91.86 -42.72 -5.97
C LYS A 248 -93.07 -42.35 -6.82
N GLU A 249 -92.89 -42.01 -8.09
CA GLU A 249 -93.99 -41.75 -9.03
C GLU A 249 -94.84 -43.01 -9.26
N GLN A 250 -94.20 -44.17 -9.49
CA GLN A 250 -94.88 -45.45 -9.63
C GLN A 250 -95.70 -45.80 -8.38
N LEU A 251 -95.15 -45.55 -7.19
CA LEU A 251 -95.84 -45.80 -5.92
C LEU A 251 -97.09 -44.92 -5.77
N GLU A 252 -97.04 -43.64 -6.15
CA GLU A 252 -98.21 -42.75 -6.12
C GLU A 252 -99.30 -43.17 -7.12
N ILE A 253 -98.90 -43.64 -8.30
CA ILE A 253 -99.85 -44.21 -9.28
C ILE A 253 -100.52 -45.46 -8.69
N MET A 254 -99.75 -46.37 -8.09
CA MET A 254 -100.31 -47.58 -7.47
C MET A 254 -101.29 -47.25 -6.34
N LYS A 255 -100.97 -46.30 -5.45
CA LYS A 255 -101.90 -45.85 -4.39
C LYS A 255 -103.20 -45.30 -4.96
N THR A 256 -103.12 -44.54 -6.05
CA THR A 256 -104.32 -44.00 -6.72
C THR A 256 -105.17 -45.13 -7.29
N TYR A 257 -104.53 -46.13 -7.90
CA TYR A 257 -105.19 -47.30 -8.44
C TYR A 257 -105.87 -48.14 -7.34
N GLU A 258 -105.17 -48.39 -6.24
CA GLU A 258 -105.71 -49.09 -5.06
C GLU A 258 -106.91 -48.33 -4.46
N MET A 259 -106.82 -47.00 -4.36
CA MET A 259 -107.93 -46.17 -3.89
C MET A 259 -109.17 -46.29 -4.79
N VAL A 260 -108.99 -46.25 -6.12
CA VAL A 260 -110.11 -46.41 -7.07
C VAL A 260 -110.74 -47.80 -6.97
N ILE A 261 -109.92 -48.86 -6.90
CA ILE A 261 -110.44 -50.22 -6.79
C ILE A 261 -111.17 -50.41 -5.44
N SER A 262 -110.66 -49.83 -4.35
CA SER A 262 -111.29 -49.91 -3.03
C SER A 262 -112.70 -49.29 -2.98
N MET A 263 -113.02 -48.32 -3.85
CA MET A 263 -114.36 -47.71 -3.93
C MET A 263 -115.44 -48.71 -4.38
N TYR A 264 -115.06 -49.74 -5.14
CA TYR A 264 -116.00 -50.77 -5.58
C TYR A 264 -116.23 -51.84 -4.51
N ASN A 265 -115.36 -51.93 -3.49
CA ASN A 265 -115.51 -52.91 -2.43
C ASN A 265 -116.78 -52.63 -1.62
N GLY A 266 -117.65 -53.62 -1.53
CA GLY A 266 -118.93 -53.54 -0.83
C GLY A 266 -120.12 -53.08 -1.68
N LEU A 267 -119.92 -52.64 -2.93
CA LEU A 267 -120.98 -52.18 -3.82
C LEU A 267 -121.83 -53.37 -4.30
N ILE A 268 -123.16 -53.24 -4.25
CA ILE A 268 -124.08 -54.27 -4.72
C ILE A 268 -124.61 -53.85 -6.08
N ALA A 269 -124.37 -54.69 -7.09
CA ALA A 269 -124.82 -54.45 -8.45
C ALA A 269 -125.42 -55.72 -9.06
N THR A 270 -126.15 -55.54 -10.16
CA THR A 270 -126.68 -56.63 -10.96
C THR A 270 -125.75 -56.87 -12.15
N PHE A 271 -125.31 -58.11 -12.32
CA PHE A 271 -124.39 -58.53 -13.38
C PHE A 271 -125.05 -59.55 -14.28
N GLU A 272 -124.79 -59.47 -15.57
CA GLU A 272 -125.30 -60.41 -16.57
C GLU A 272 -124.16 -61.03 -17.35
N GLY A 273 -124.17 -62.36 -17.48
CA GLY A 273 -123.08 -63.06 -18.15
C GLY A 273 -123.25 -64.57 -18.18
N ASN A 274 -122.27 -65.22 -18.80
CA ASN A 274 -122.17 -66.67 -18.83
C ASN A 274 -121.37 -67.15 -17.62
N LEU A 275 -121.94 -68.09 -16.88
CA LEU A 275 -121.22 -68.80 -15.83
C LEU A 275 -120.36 -69.90 -16.44
N VAL A 276 -119.08 -69.93 -16.06
CA VAL A 276 -118.13 -70.95 -16.49
C VAL A 276 -117.45 -71.50 -15.25
N TYR A 277 -117.31 -72.82 -15.17
CA TYR A 277 -116.48 -73.45 -14.15
C TYR A 277 -115.09 -73.70 -14.72
N GLU A 278 -114.08 -73.22 -14.02
CA GLU A 278 -112.67 -73.43 -14.36
C GLU A 278 -112.11 -74.60 -13.54
N PRO A 279 -111.91 -75.80 -14.14
CA PRO A 279 -111.61 -77.00 -13.37
C PRO A 279 -110.24 -76.96 -12.67
N ASN A 280 -109.27 -76.26 -13.27
CA ASN A 280 -107.89 -76.20 -12.78
C ASN A 280 -107.79 -75.39 -11.48
N GLU A 281 -108.47 -74.25 -11.44
CA GLU A 281 -108.50 -73.36 -10.28
C GLU A 281 -109.67 -73.66 -9.33
N LYS A 282 -110.55 -74.62 -9.70
CA LYS A 282 -111.75 -75.02 -8.96
C LYS A 282 -112.66 -73.84 -8.59
N ARG A 283 -112.73 -72.84 -9.47
CA ARG A 283 -113.52 -71.61 -9.26
C ARG A 283 -114.61 -71.49 -10.32
N ILE A 284 -115.66 -70.77 -9.97
CA ILE A 284 -116.68 -70.34 -10.92
C ILE A 284 -116.32 -68.92 -11.35
N ILE A 285 -116.41 -68.61 -12.64
CA ILE A 285 -116.24 -67.28 -13.18
C ILE A 285 -117.51 -66.84 -13.89
N LEU A 286 -117.91 -65.58 -13.71
CA LEU A 286 -118.89 -64.91 -14.54
C LEU A 286 -118.15 -64.19 -15.66
N VAL A 287 -118.43 -64.58 -16.91
CA VAL A 287 -117.92 -63.89 -18.09
C VAL A 287 -119.03 -62.99 -18.63
N THR A 288 -118.86 -61.68 -18.50
CA THR A 288 -119.80 -60.69 -19.04
C THR A 288 -119.83 -60.71 -20.57
N GLN A 289 -120.83 -60.07 -21.19
CA GLN A 289 -120.90 -59.96 -22.66
C GLN A 289 -119.68 -59.23 -23.26
N GLU A 290 -119.04 -58.37 -22.47
CA GLU A 290 -117.84 -57.61 -22.84
C GLU A 290 -116.55 -58.41 -22.67
N GLY A 291 -116.63 -59.66 -22.20
CA GLY A 291 -115.48 -60.56 -22.00
C GLY A 291 -114.73 -60.32 -20.69
N ILE A 292 -115.26 -59.47 -19.79
CA ILE A 292 -114.70 -59.27 -18.45
C ILE A 292 -115.08 -60.47 -17.58
N GLU A 293 -114.09 -61.06 -16.93
CA GLU A 293 -114.22 -62.24 -16.08
C GLU A 293 -114.19 -61.83 -14.60
N PHE A 294 -115.18 -62.30 -13.84
CA PHE A 294 -115.25 -62.09 -12.41
C PHE A 294 -115.27 -63.42 -11.67
N THR A 295 -114.35 -63.62 -10.72
CA THR A 295 -114.38 -64.79 -9.87
C THR A 295 -115.55 -64.73 -8.91
N ILE A 296 -116.30 -65.82 -8.86
CA ILE A 296 -117.47 -65.98 -8.03
C ILE A 296 -117.12 -66.79 -6.77
N ILE A 297 -117.46 -66.25 -5.60
CA ILE A 297 -117.35 -66.97 -4.32
C ILE A 297 -118.56 -67.91 -4.15
N GLN A 298 -118.31 -69.21 -4.26
CA GLN A 298 -119.33 -70.24 -4.48
C GLN A 298 -120.35 -70.40 -3.33
N ASP A 299 -119.98 -70.06 -2.09
CA ASP A 299 -120.75 -70.44 -0.89
C ASP A 299 -121.98 -69.54 -0.58
N ASP A 300 -122.19 -68.44 -1.30
CA ASP A 300 -123.21 -67.42 -0.93
C ASP A 300 -124.24 -67.10 -2.04
N PHE A 301 -124.46 -67.98 -3.01
CA PHE A 301 -125.38 -67.69 -4.12
C PHE A 301 -126.85 -67.98 -3.81
N PRO A 302 -127.80 -67.14 -4.27
CA PRO A 302 -129.23 -67.41 -4.16
C PRO A 302 -129.59 -68.76 -4.82
N GLY A 303 -130.46 -69.53 -4.16
CA GLY A 303 -130.87 -70.86 -4.59
C GLY A 303 -131.41 -70.94 -6.03
N ASP A 304 -131.92 -69.82 -6.57
CA ASP A 304 -132.36 -69.70 -7.96
C ASP A 304 -131.24 -69.95 -8.97
N LEU A 305 -130.00 -69.56 -8.68
CA LEU A 305 -128.88 -69.81 -9.58
C LEU A 305 -128.51 -71.30 -9.60
N VAL A 306 -128.53 -71.93 -8.42
CA VAL A 306 -128.30 -73.36 -8.23
C VAL A 306 -129.38 -74.17 -8.97
N ALA A 307 -130.64 -73.73 -8.90
CA ALA A 307 -131.75 -74.36 -9.58
C ALA A 307 -131.70 -74.19 -11.10
N LYS A 308 -131.34 -72.99 -11.59
CA LYS A 308 -131.37 -72.66 -13.02
C LYS A 308 -130.17 -73.21 -13.78
N CYS A 309 -128.99 -73.17 -13.17
CA CYS A 309 -127.75 -73.52 -13.83
C CYS A 309 -127.15 -74.86 -13.40
N GLY A 310 -127.60 -75.43 -12.27
CA GLY A 310 -127.04 -76.66 -11.70
C GLY A 310 -125.57 -76.47 -11.31
N LEU A 311 -125.29 -76.12 -10.06
CA LEU A 311 -123.89 -76.04 -9.61
C LEU A 311 -123.34 -77.45 -9.29
N PRO A 312 -122.09 -77.78 -9.71
CA PRO A 312 -121.18 -76.98 -10.52
C PRO A 312 -121.50 -77.05 -12.03
N VAL A 313 -121.42 -75.90 -12.72
CA VAL A 313 -121.60 -75.82 -14.18
C VAL A 313 -120.52 -76.67 -14.87
N SER A 314 -120.89 -77.69 -15.63
CA SER A 314 -119.90 -78.62 -16.21
C SER A 314 -119.06 -77.94 -17.32
N SER A 315 -117.81 -78.40 -17.52
CA SER A 315 -116.84 -77.81 -18.46
C SER A 315 -117.12 -78.05 -19.96
N SER A 316 -118.26 -78.65 -20.31
CA SER A 316 -118.61 -78.91 -21.71
C SER A 316 -119.31 -77.68 -22.32
N SER A 317 -118.88 -77.26 -23.51
CA SER A 317 -119.33 -76.06 -24.23
C SER A 317 -120.83 -76.02 -24.57
N LYS A 318 -121.59 -77.08 -24.26
CA LYS A 318 -123.02 -77.17 -24.47
C LYS A 318 -123.88 -76.59 -23.33
N ASP A 319 -123.30 -76.34 -22.14
CA ASP A 319 -124.04 -75.84 -20.98
C ASP A 319 -123.45 -74.54 -20.41
N ARG A 320 -123.28 -73.52 -21.27
CA ARG A 320 -123.07 -72.15 -20.79
C ARG A 320 -124.37 -71.65 -20.18
N CYS A 321 -124.42 -71.51 -18.86
CA CYS A 321 -125.59 -70.93 -18.22
C CYS A 321 -125.49 -69.40 -18.25
N PHE A 322 -126.34 -68.77 -19.05
CA PHE A 322 -126.52 -67.33 -18.99
C PHE A 322 -127.37 -66.97 -17.77
N ALA A 323 -126.80 -66.14 -16.89
CA ALA A 323 -127.44 -65.74 -15.64
C ALA A 323 -127.32 -64.24 -15.40
N THR A 324 -128.37 -63.70 -14.79
CA THR A 324 -128.40 -62.37 -14.19
C THR A 324 -128.29 -62.57 -12.68
N ILE A 325 -127.24 -62.04 -12.04
CA ILE A 325 -126.97 -62.20 -10.61
C ILE A 325 -126.92 -60.84 -9.92
N SER A 326 -127.46 -60.75 -8.71
CA SER A 326 -127.18 -59.61 -7.81
C SER A 326 -126.06 -60.02 -6.86
N ALA A 327 -124.95 -59.31 -6.91
CA ALA A 327 -123.76 -59.64 -6.16
C ALA A 327 -123.12 -58.39 -5.54
N GLN A 328 -122.54 -58.58 -4.35
CA GLN A 328 -121.65 -57.61 -3.74
C GLN A 328 -120.25 -57.80 -4.33
N MET A 329 -119.66 -56.71 -4.82
CA MET A 329 -118.26 -56.67 -5.22
C MET A 329 -117.39 -56.71 -3.96
N LEU A 330 -116.42 -57.61 -3.91
CA LEU A 330 -115.43 -57.72 -2.85
C LEU A 330 -114.04 -57.55 -3.43
N LEU A 331 -113.18 -56.84 -2.71
CA LEU A 331 -111.77 -56.73 -3.03
C LEU A 331 -110.96 -57.56 -2.05
N GLU A 332 -110.32 -58.62 -2.53
CA GLU A 332 -109.42 -59.49 -1.76
C GLU A 332 -108.16 -59.75 -2.59
N ASP A 333 -106.98 -59.60 -2.00
CA ASP A 333 -105.68 -59.73 -2.67
C ASP A 333 -105.55 -58.97 -4.01
N ASN A 334 -106.08 -57.74 -4.05
CA ASN A 334 -106.08 -56.87 -5.24
C ASN A 334 -106.86 -57.41 -6.46
N GLN A 335 -107.71 -58.43 -6.26
CA GLN A 335 -108.62 -58.97 -7.27
C GLN A 335 -110.08 -58.67 -6.92
N LEU A 336 -110.85 -58.28 -7.93
CA LEU A 336 -112.27 -58.00 -7.74
C LEU A 336 -113.08 -59.28 -7.88
N MET A 337 -113.75 -59.67 -6.79
CA MET A 337 -114.53 -60.89 -6.68
C MET A 337 -116.02 -60.56 -6.49
N LEU A 338 -116.90 -61.49 -6.87
CA LEU A 338 -118.34 -61.35 -6.69
C LEU A 338 -118.84 -62.32 -5.63
N LYS A 339 -119.48 -61.78 -4.60
CA LYS A 339 -120.21 -62.53 -3.57
C LYS A 339 -121.71 -62.40 -3.84
N GLY A 340 -122.38 -63.52 -4.11
CA GLY A 340 -123.82 -63.56 -4.33
C GLY A 340 -124.58 -63.00 -3.12
N LYS A 341 -125.69 -62.31 -3.37
CA LYS A 341 -126.62 -61.89 -2.30
C LYS A 341 -127.99 -62.47 -2.58
N GLU A 342 -128.62 -63.02 -1.53
CA GLU A 342 -129.99 -63.54 -1.59
C GLU A 342 -130.97 -62.42 -2.01
N ILE A 343 -131.65 -62.58 -3.14
CA ILE A 343 -132.74 -61.68 -3.55
C ILE A 343 -133.98 -62.14 -2.79
N LYS A 344 -134.28 -61.49 -1.66
CA LYS A 344 -135.59 -61.64 -1.01
C LYS A 344 -136.59 -60.73 -1.75
N GLN A 345 -137.55 -61.33 -2.45
CA GLN A 345 -138.85 -60.69 -2.64
C GLN A 345 -139.75 -61.01 -1.46
#